data_AF-R8AWY6-F1
#
_entry.id   AF-R8AWY6-F1
#
_cell.length_a   1.000
_cell.length_b   1.000
_cell.length_c   1.000
_cell.angle_alpha   90.00
_cell.angle_beta   90.00
_cell.angle_gamma   90.00
#
_symmetry.space_group_name_H-M   'P 1'
#
loop_
_entity.id
_entity.type
_entity.pdbx_description
1 polymer ?
#
loop_
_entity_poly.entity_id
_entity_poly.type
_entity_poly.pdbx_seq_one_letter_code
_entity_poly.pdbx_strand_id
1 'polypeptide(L)'
;MRIRNWNFWPGRQLAKALLILCSWDASADSLNGTWFLSVDNDSFAQTDDHYTNGLQIGWVSGYLEKYEEGAVPGFVATGLGSLPLINKQGRQRFISHSLSHRIFTPNDTETTEAVEHDVPYSGMLFASLTAGAQDAKTMDAFTFYYGIAGPSARGEEVQNEFHRLIGVDQVNGWDHQIHDEILLNIAYEHRRRLWSFGSTQGWGGDFISQLGGSLGNLISMATVGIGARFGWGVPDDYGIPPQFFGEETIGSRPYTAYGTQSGVWLFTLLNGSYIANAIFWDGNTFKDSMSVDYDPGIARLYTGINARSGNWSGSFAVTKTTVPWENPTDRTIQTYGRIGIRYSY
;
A
#
# COMPACT_ATOMS: atom_id res chain seq x y z
N MET A 1 -28.98 26.30 8.01
CA MET A 1 -29.34 24.88 8.00
C MET A 1 -29.79 24.49 6.58
N ARG A 2 -28.85 24.05 5.73
CA ARG A 2 -29.13 23.50 4.40
C ARG A 2 -28.59 22.08 4.39
N ILE A 3 -29.48 21.10 4.52
CA ILE A 3 -29.16 19.69 4.32
C ILE A 3 -28.98 19.50 2.81
N ARG A 4 -27.73 19.39 2.34
CA ARG A 4 -27.45 18.93 0.97
C ARG A 4 -27.49 17.41 0.98
N ASN A 5 -28.41 16.85 0.20
CA ASN A 5 -28.52 15.42 -0.06
C ASN A 5 -27.32 14.96 -0.92
N TRP A 6 -26.36 14.29 -0.31
CA TRP A 6 -25.25 13.62 -1.01
C TRP A 6 -25.73 12.23 -1.49
N ASN A 7 -26.31 12.18 -2.70
CA ASN A 7 -26.65 10.93 -3.38
C ASN A 7 -25.59 10.48 -4.40
N PHE A 8 -24.38 11.06 -4.37
CA PHE A 8 -23.25 10.65 -5.20
C PHE A 8 -22.30 9.80 -4.36
N TRP A 9 -22.49 8.48 -4.37
CA TRP A 9 -21.58 7.54 -3.68
C TRP A 9 -20.64 6.90 -4.71
N PRO A 10 -19.33 7.24 -4.71
CA PRO A 10 -18.36 6.69 -5.67
C PRO A 10 -18.30 5.16 -5.60
N GLY A 11 -18.39 4.56 -4.41
CA GLY A 11 -18.25 3.11 -4.22
C GLY A 11 -19.32 2.25 -4.90
N ARG A 12 -20.54 2.77 -5.10
CA ARG A 12 -21.67 2.03 -5.72
C ARG A 12 -21.56 2.05 -7.24
N GLN A 13 -21.03 3.15 -7.78
CA GLN A 13 -20.75 3.27 -9.20
C GLN A 13 -19.43 2.57 -9.57
N LEU A 14 -18.46 2.50 -8.66
CA LEU A 14 -17.20 1.77 -8.82
C LEU A 14 -17.37 0.26 -8.74
N ALA A 15 -18.19 -0.28 -7.84
CA ALA A 15 -18.54 -1.71 -7.86
C ALA A 15 -19.21 -2.11 -9.19
N LYS A 16 -20.03 -1.21 -9.76
CA LYS A 16 -20.60 -1.37 -11.10
C LYS A 16 -19.54 -1.21 -12.21
N ALA A 17 -18.60 -0.27 -12.10
CA ALA A 17 -17.53 -0.08 -13.07
C ALA A 17 -16.52 -1.25 -13.08
N LEU A 18 -16.20 -1.81 -11.92
CA LEU A 18 -15.39 -3.02 -11.76
C LEU A 18 -16.08 -4.26 -12.35
N LEU A 19 -17.42 -4.31 -12.36
CA LEU A 19 -18.20 -5.33 -13.08
C LEU A 19 -18.26 -5.08 -14.60
N ILE A 20 -18.12 -3.82 -15.05
CA ILE A 20 -18.16 -3.44 -16.47
C ILE A 20 -16.82 -3.69 -17.18
N LEU A 21 -15.71 -3.82 -16.44
CA LEU A 21 -14.40 -4.19 -17.00
C LEU A 21 -14.34 -5.61 -17.58
N CYS A 22 -15.41 -6.41 -17.48
CA CYS A 22 -15.49 -7.80 -17.96
C CYS A 22 -15.65 -7.97 -19.49
N SER A 23 -15.41 -6.94 -20.32
CA SER A 23 -15.70 -6.99 -21.76
C SER A 23 -14.53 -6.69 -22.70
N TRP A 24 -13.29 -6.72 -22.23
CA TRP A 24 -12.12 -6.62 -23.12
C TRP A 24 -11.27 -7.89 -23.12
N ASP A 25 -11.37 -8.64 -24.22
CA ASP A 25 -10.42 -9.70 -24.58
C ASP A 25 -9.09 -9.06 -25.01
N ALA A 26 -8.06 -9.28 -24.20
CA ALA A 26 -6.67 -9.13 -24.62
C ALA A 26 -5.91 -10.35 -24.08
N SER A 27 -5.38 -11.16 -24.99
CA SER A 27 -4.47 -12.26 -24.69
C SER A 27 -3.04 -11.73 -24.59
N ALA A 28 -2.41 -11.88 -23.42
CA ALA A 28 -0.97 -11.73 -23.27
C ALA A 28 -0.37 -13.08 -22.88
N ASP A 29 0.35 -13.73 -23.80
CA ASP A 29 1.05 -15.00 -23.59
C ASP A 29 2.36 -14.83 -22.78
N SER A 30 2.83 -13.59 -22.56
CA SER A 30 4.01 -13.27 -21.75
C SER A 30 3.80 -12.01 -20.93
N LEU A 31 3.94 -12.10 -19.60
CA LEU A 31 3.86 -10.97 -18.67
C LEU A 31 5.20 -10.19 -18.65
N ASN A 32 5.34 -9.20 -19.52
CA ASN A 32 6.54 -8.38 -19.68
C ASN A 32 6.68 -7.31 -18.59
N GLY A 33 5.55 -6.82 -18.09
CA GLY A 33 5.54 -5.83 -17.02
C GLY A 33 4.13 -5.48 -16.58
N THR A 34 4.02 -4.82 -15.42
CA THR A 34 2.75 -4.33 -14.90
C THR A 34 2.91 -2.92 -14.36
N TRP A 35 2.13 -1.99 -14.88
CA TRP A 35 1.95 -0.66 -14.31
C TRP A 35 0.84 -0.71 -13.26
N PHE A 36 0.96 0.09 -12.21
CA PHE A 36 -0.07 0.20 -11.19
C PHE A 36 -0.21 1.63 -10.66
N LEU A 37 -1.42 1.89 -10.18
CA LEU A 37 -1.80 3.11 -9.47
C LEU A 37 -2.69 2.71 -8.30
N SER A 38 -2.39 3.20 -7.11
CA SER A 38 -3.29 3.11 -5.97
C SER A 38 -3.50 4.46 -5.30
N VAL A 39 -4.71 4.61 -4.76
CA VAL A 39 -5.15 5.78 -4.00
C VAL A 39 -5.80 5.32 -2.71
N ASP A 40 -5.34 5.89 -1.61
CA ASP A 40 -5.83 5.66 -0.25
C ASP A 40 -6.49 6.93 0.25
N ASN A 41 -7.68 6.80 0.82
CA ASN A 41 -8.38 7.93 1.41
C ASN A 41 -9.39 7.46 2.46
N ASP A 42 -9.50 8.22 3.53
CA ASP A 42 -10.45 8.06 4.64
C ASP A 42 -11.91 8.25 4.19
N SER A 43 -12.19 9.20 3.28
CA SER A 43 -13.56 9.45 2.77
C SER A 43 -14.17 8.24 2.05
N PHE A 44 -13.36 7.33 1.51
CA PHE A 44 -13.84 6.06 0.91
C PHE A 44 -14.52 5.15 1.93
N ALA A 45 -14.19 5.31 3.22
CA ALA A 45 -14.79 4.59 4.34
C ALA A 45 -15.84 5.40 5.12
N GLN A 46 -16.17 6.63 4.68
CA GLN A 46 -17.07 7.57 5.37
C GLN A 46 -16.57 7.97 6.77
N THR A 47 -15.26 8.14 6.91
CA THR A 47 -14.61 8.65 8.11
C THR A 47 -13.75 9.86 7.75
N ASP A 48 -13.80 10.91 8.58
CA ASP A 48 -12.79 11.96 8.62
C ASP A 48 -11.75 11.49 9.65
N ASP A 49 -10.72 10.76 9.21
CA ASP A 49 -9.70 10.14 10.07
C ASP A 49 -8.31 10.59 9.59
N HIS A 50 -7.38 10.81 10.53
CA HIS A 50 -5.98 11.29 10.45
C HIS A 50 -5.07 10.85 9.27
N TYR A 51 -5.46 9.86 8.50
CA TYR A 51 -4.80 9.45 7.26
C TYR A 51 -5.53 10.04 6.05
N THR A 52 -5.10 11.21 5.59
CA THR A 52 -5.90 11.99 4.63
C THR A 52 -5.73 11.52 3.20
N ASN A 53 -4.52 11.15 2.76
CA ASN A 53 -4.32 10.73 1.38
C ASN A 53 -3.05 9.93 1.16
N GLY A 54 -3.12 8.89 0.33
CA GLY A 54 -1.94 8.29 -0.28
C GLY A 54 -2.12 8.07 -1.76
N LEU A 55 -1.11 8.45 -2.53
CA LEU A 55 -0.98 8.14 -3.94
C LEU A 55 0.26 7.27 -4.13
N GLN A 56 0.13 6.17 -4.85
CA GLN A 56 1.29 5.38 -5.28
C GLN A 56 1.15 5.02 -6.75
N ILE A 57 2.17 5.37 -7.53
CA ILE A 57 2.31 4.93 -8.92
C ILE A 57 3.58 4.12 -9.05
N GLY A 58 3.54 3.04 -9.83
CA GLY A 58 4.75 2.28 -10.06
C GLY A 58 4.64 1.25 -11.16
N TRP A 59 5.72 0.50 -11.27
CA TRP A 59 5.92 -0.53 -12.27
C TRP A 59 6.62 -1.74 -11.67
N VAL A 60 6.29 -2.93 -12.15
CA VAL A 60 7.01 -4.16 -11.85
C VAL A 60 7.41 -4.87 -13.15
N SER A 61 8.70 -5.24 -13.23
CA SER A 61 9.31 -5.95 -14.35
C SER A 61 8.73 -7.33 -14.54
N GLY A 62 8.74 -7.85 -15.77
CA GLY A 62 8.60 -9.26 -16.12
C GLY A 62 9.46 -10.20 -15.28
N TYR A 63 9.25 -11.51 -15.41
CA TYR A 63 10.07 -12.48 -14.68
C TYR A 63 11.52 -12.38 -15.14
N LEU A 64 12.40 -12.31 -14.16
CA LEU A 64 13.84 -12.25 -14.37
C LEU A 64 14.45 -13.60 -13.98
N GLU A 65 15.39 -14.08 -14.78
CA GLU A 65 16.26 -15.17 -14.34
C GLU A 65 17.31 -14.64 -13.38
N LYS A 66 17.80 -13.40 -13.62
CA LYS A 66 18.80 -12.73 -12.78
C LYS A 66 18.48 -11.25 -12.59
N TYR A 67 18.91 -10.67 -11.47
CA TYR A 67 18.62 -9.26 -11.18
C TYR A 67 19.30 -8.29 -12.14
N GLU A 68 20.37 -8.73 -12.82
CA GLU A 68 21.10 -7.99 -13.86
C GLU A 68 20.25 -7.74 -15.13
N GLU A 69 19.19 -8.52 -15.34
CA GLU A 69 18.21 -8.30 -16.42
C GLU A 69 17.18 -7.23 -16.04
N GLY A 70 17.08 -6.90 -14.76
CA GLY A 70 16.13 -5.92 -14.23
C GLY A 70 16.57 -4.49 -14.49
N ALA A 71 15.61 -3.56 -14.38
CA ALA A 71 15.86 -2.13 -14.51
C ALA A 71 16.56 -1.55 -13.26
N VAL A 72 17.78 -2.00 -12.96
CA VAL A 72 18.61 -1.52 -11.85
C VAL A 72 20.07 -1.37 -12.29
N PRO A 73 20.86 -0.49 -11.67
CA PRO A 73 22.29 -0.42 -11.94
C PRO A 73 23.00 -1.75 -11.65
N GLY A 74 24.02 -2.10 -12.44
CA GLY A 74 24.71 -3.40 -12.30
C GLY A 74 25.32 -3.66 -10.91
N PHE A 75 25.80 -2.62 -10.22
CA PHE A 75 26.31 -2.76 -8.85
C PHE A 75 25.18 -3.10 -7.85
N VAL A 76 23.97 -2.57 -8.06
CA VAL A 76 22.78 -2.90 -7.26
C VAL A 76 22.37 -4.34 -7.55
N ALA A 77 22.27 -4.73 -8.83
CA ALA A 77 21.97 -6.11 -9.22
C ALA A 77 22.95 -7.11 -8.58
N THR A 78 24.25 -6.81 -8.60
CA THR A 78 25.28 -7.64 -7.97
C THR A 78 25.06 -7.78 -6.46
N GLY A 79 24.73 -6.67 -5.78
CA GLY A 79 24.40 -6.69 -4.35
C GLY A 79 23.16 -7.54 -4.06
N LEU A 80 22.09 -7.37 -4.82
CA LEU A 80 20.86 -8.16 -4.71
C LEU A 80 21.10 -9.66 -4.95
N GLY A 81 21.95 -9.99 -5.94
CA GLY A 81 22.39 -11.36 -6.22
C GLY A 81 23.18 -12.00 -5.08
N SER A 82 23.68 -11.25 -4.12
CA SER A 82 24.35 -11.82 -2.94
C SER A 82 23.40 -12.16 -1.78
N LEU A 83 22.14 -11.68 -1.82
CA LEU A 83 21.21 -11.82 -0.72
C LEU A 83 20.57 -13.22 -0.68
N PRO A 84 20.79 -14.02 0.38
CA PRO A 84 20.42 -15.45 0.40
C PRO A 84 18.91 -15.69 0.39
N LEU A 85 18.09 -14.73 0.84
CA LEU A 85 16.64 -14.87 0.89
C LEU A 85 15.99 -14.71 -0.50
N ILE A 86 16.62 -13.93 -1.40
CA ILE A 86 16.06 -13.63 -2.72
C ILE A 86 16.88 -14.22 -3.89
N ASN A 87 18.06 -14.78 -3.66
CA ASN A 87 18.89 -15.42 -4.71
C ASN A 87 18.81 -16.97 -4.74
N LYS A 88 17.81 -17.60 -4.10
CA LYS A 88 17.65 -19.06 -4.18
C LYS A 88 17.33 -19.53 -5.61
N GLN A 89 17.85 -20.70 -5.98
CA GLN A 89 17.60 -21.29 -7.30
C GLN A 89 16.14 -21.72 -7.48
N GLY A 90 15.67 -21.71 -8.73
CA GLY A 90 14.32 -22.17 -9.10
C GLY A 90 13.18 -21.23 -8.70
N ARG A 91 13.51 -19.99 -8.32
CA ARG A 91 12.52 -18.95 -7.96
C ARG A 91 12.46 -17.89 -9.04
N GLN A 92 11.25 -17.44 -9.35
CA GLN A 92 11.01 -16.34 -10.26
C GLN A 92 11.36 -15.03 -9.56
N ARG A 93 12.16 -14.18 -10.22
CA ARG A 93 12.60 -12.89 -9.68
C ARG A 93 11.86 -11.76 -10.35
N PHE A 94 11.76 -10.64 -9.65
CA PHE A 94 11.19 -9.41 -10.19
C PHE A 94 11.83 -8.18 -9.54
N ILE A 95 11.78 -7.07 -10.26
CA ILE A 95 12.12 -5.73 -9.77
C ILE A 95 10.86 -4.87 -9.85
N SER A 96 10.59 -4.07 -8.82
CA SER A 96 9.56 -3.04 -8.85
C SER A 96 10.11 -1.69 -8.47
N HIS A 97 9.62 -0.64 -9.12
CA HIS A 97 9.89 0.76 -8.79
C HIS A 97 8.57 1.46 -8.54
N SER A 98 8.51 2.32 -7.53
CA SER A 98 7.34 3.16 -7.31
C SER A 98 7.72 4.55 -6.82
N LEU A 99 6.77 5.47 -6.94
CA LEU A 99 6.77 6.78 -6.34
C LEU A 99 5.49 6.91 -5.51
N SER A 100 5.65 7.30 -4.25
CA SER A 100 4.57 7.43 -3.28
C SER A 100 4.52 8.85 -2.73
N HIS A 101 3.32 9.42 -2.64
CA HIS A 101 3.03 10.65 -1.91
C HIS A 101 2.01 10.34 -0.81
N ARG A 102 2.30 10.79 0.42
CA ARG A 102 1.53 10.44 1.61
C ARG A 102 1.34 11.67 2.48
N ILE A 103 0.12 11.88 2.97
CA ILE A 103 -0.27 13.00 3.80
C ILE A 103 -0.92 12.49 5.08
N PHE A 104 -0.43 12.99 6.22
CA PHE A 104 -1.06 12.82 7.53
C PHE A 104 -1.40 14.19 8.09
N THR A 105 -2.59 14.29 8.70
CA THR A 105 -3.04 15.51 9.37
C THR A 105 -3.64 15.16 10.73
N PRO A 106 -3.57 16.07 11.71
CA PRO A 106 -4.42 16.02 12.89
C PRO A 106 -5.92 15.98 12.53
N ASN A 107 -6.76 15.68 13.52
CA ASN A 107 -8.21 15.71 13.38
C ASN A 107 -8.78 17.12 13.17
N ASP A 108 -8.30 18.11 13.92
CA ASP A 108 -8.73 19.49 13.73
C ASP A 108 -7.90 20.14 12.62
N THR A 109 -8.47 20.15 11.43
CA THR A 109 -7.87 20.77 10.24
C THR A 109 -8.33 22.20 9.99
N GLU A 110 -9.35 22.67 10.73
CA GLU A 110 -9.90 24.02 10.58
C GLU A 110 -9.05 25.05 11.33
N THR A 111 -8.42 24.65 12.43
CA THR A 111 -7.52 25.49 13.22
C THR A 111 -6.22 25.83 12.47
N THR A 112 -5.72 27.04 12.70
CA THR A 112 -4.38 27.48 12.28
C THR A 112 -3.32 27.21 13.33
N GLU A 113 -3.71 26.88 14.56
CA GLU A 113 -2.80 26.63 15.68
C GLU A 113 -2.28 25.19 15.64
N ALA A 114 -1.18 24.94 16.35
CA ALA A 114 -0.68 23.59 16.59
C ALA A 114 -1.73 22.75 17.33
N VAL A 115 -2.00 21.55 16.84
CA VAL A 115 -2.90 20.59 17.49
C VAL A 115 -2.07 19.72 18.44
N GLU A 116 -2.15 20.01 19.73
CA GLU A 116 -1.49 19.22 20.76
C GLU A 116 -2.14 17.83 20.90
N HIS A 117 -1.34 16.82 21.28
CA HIS A 117 -1.77 15.43 21.51
C HIS A 117 -2.37 14.70 20.29
N ASP A 118 -2.02 15.14 19.09
CA ASP A 118 -2.40 14.46 17.84
C ASP A 118 -1.20 14.37 16.89
N VAL A 119 -1.33 13.57 15.83
CA VAL A 119 -0.27 13.36 14.85
C VAL A 119 0.11 14.69 14.17
N PRO A 120 1.42 14.97 13.95
CA PRO A 120 1.82 16.18 13.27
C PRO A 120 1.39 16.18 11.79
N TYR A 121 1.15 17.37 11.24
CA TYR A 121 1.06 17.53 9.79
C TYR A 121 2.34 17.00 9.15
N SER A 122 2.21 16.07 8.21
CA SER A 122 3.35 15.55 7.49
C SER A 122 3.00 15.20 6.04
N GLY A 123 3.68 15.88 5.12
CA GLY A 123 3.78 15.48 3.72
C GLY A 123 5.03 14.61 3.53
N MET A 124 4.90 13.53 2.77
CA MET A 124 6.02 12.66 2.41
C MET A 124 5.98 12.32 0.94
N LEU A 125 7.13 12.42 0.28
CA LEU A 125 7.35 12.01 -1.10
C LEU A 125 8.57 11.10 -1.16
N PHE A 126 8.36 9.85 -1.54
CA PHE A 126 9.45 8.88 -1.58
C PHE A 126 9.29 7.90 -2.74
N ALA A 127 10.42 7.49 -3.30
CA ALA A 127 10.50 6.43 -4.27
C ALA A 127 10.94 5.13 -3.59
N SER A 128 10.62 4.00 -4.21
CA SER A 128 11.05 2.70 -3.73
C SER A 128 11.61 1.84 -4.84
N LEU A 129 12.55 0.97 -4.45
CA LEU A 129 13.07 -0.13 -5.25
C LEU A 129 12.81 -1.43 -4.49
N THR A 130 12.03 -2.32 -5.09
CA THR A 130 11.78 -3.66 -4.57
C THR A 130 12.46 -4.71 -5.42
N ALA A 131 13.18 -5.61 -4.77
CA ALA A 131 13.71 -6.84 -5.36
C ALA A 131 13.06 -8.04 -4.67
N GLY A 132 12.34 -8.84 -5.46
CA GLY A 132 11.63 -10.00 -4.95
C GLY A 132 12.01 -11.28 -5.66
N ALA A 133 11.77 -12.38 -4.96
CA ALA A 133 11.88 -13.74 -5.49
C ALA A 133 10.75 -14.59 -4.94
N GLN A 134 10.21 -15.47 -5.77
CA GLN A 134 8.99 -16.14 -5.44
C GLN A 134 8.83 -17.52 -6.09
N ASP A 135 8.09 -18.41 -5.43
CA ASP A 135 7.68 -19.73 -5.91
C ASP A 135 6.31 -20.14 -5.34
N ALA A 136 5.82 -21.32 -5.71
CA ALA A 136 4.50 -21.83 -5.28
C ALA A 136 4.30 -21.96 -3.75
N LYS A 137 5.36 -21.87 -2.93
CA LYS A 137 5.29 -21.99 -1.46
C LYS A 137 5.65 -20.71 -0.74
N THR A 138 6.57 -19.91 -1.27
CA THR A 138 7.08 -18.71 -0.60
C THR A 138 7.37 -17.54 -1.54
N MET A 139 7.18 -16.33 -1.04
CA MET A 139 7.62 -15.08 -1.65
C MET A 139 8.46 -14.29 -0.65
N ASP A 140 9.58 -13.74 -1.11
CA ASP A 140 10.49 -12.90 -0.35
C ASP A 140 10.72 -11.61 -1.12
N ALA A 141 10.67 -10.47 -0.45
CA ALA A 141 10.89 -9.16 -1.05
C ALA A 141 11.73 -8.27 -0.13
N PHE A 142 12.77 -7.64 -0.67
CA PHE A 142 13.45 -6.51 -0.05
C PHE A 142 13.03 -5.22 -0.74
N THR A 143 12.68 -4.21 0.04
CA THR A 143 12.32 -2.89 -0.48
C THR A 143 13.22 -1.83 0.14
N PHE A 144 13.82 -1.00 -0.69
CA PHE A 144 14.54 0.19 -0.28
C PHE A 144 13.71 1.42 -0.60
N TYR A 145 13.55 2.30 0.37
CA TYR A 145 12.82 3.56 0.24
C TYR A 145 13.79 4.72 0.39
N TYR A 146 13.63 5.73 -0.46
CA TYR A 146 14.35 6.99 -0.35
C TYR A 146 13.45 8.16 -0.73
N GLY A 147 13.54 9.27 -0.01
CA GLY A 147 12.68 10.41 -0.26
C GLY A 147 12.88 11.56 0.70
N ILE A 148 11.81 12.33 0.89
CA ILE A 148 11.79 13.49 1.77
C ILE A 148 10.43 13.58 2.48
N ALA A 149 10.46 13.99 3.74
CA ALA A 149 9.31 14.42 4.52
C ALA A 149 9.41 15.93 4.79
N GLY A 150 8.28 16.60 5.02
CA GLY A 150 8.20 18.04 5.33
C GLY A 150 7.71 18.90 4.16
N PRO A 151 7.88 20.23 4.22
CA PRO A 151 7.37 21.18 3.23
C PRO A 151 7.81 20.86 1.79
N SER A 152 9.03 20.37 1.59
CA SER A 152 9.54 19.99 0.26
C SER A 152 8.79 18.82 -0.37
N ALA A 153 8.08 18.01 0.42
CA ALA A 153 7.18 16.97 -0.10
C ALA A 153 5.84 17.53 -0.62
N ARG A 154 5.54 18.82 -0.39
CA ARG A 154 4.34 19.52 -0.88
C ARG A 154 3.02 18.90 -0.43
N GLY A 155 2.92 18.54 0.84
CA GLY A 155 1.70 17.99 1.43
C GLY A 155 0.53 18.97 1.36
N GLU A 156 0.77 20.20 1.81
CA GLU A 156 -0.20 21.29 1.81
C GLU A 156 -0.78 21.55 0.42
N GLU A 157 0.08 21.77 -0.56
CA GLU A 157 -0.37 22.15 -1.90
C GLU A 157 -1.18 21.02 -2.54
N VAL A 158 -0.72 19.77 -2.43
CA VAL A 158 -1.45 18.62 -2.98
C VAL A 158 -2.82 18.48 -2.34
N GLN A 159 -2.90 18.57 -1.00
CA GLN A 159 -4.16 18.44 -0.27
C GLN A 159 -5.12 19.58 -0.61
N ASN A 160 -4.68 20.84 -0.47
CA ASN A 160 -5.54 22.00 -0.64
C ASN A 160 -5.95 22.25 -2.11
N GLU A 161 -5.11 21.85 -3.08
CA GLU A 161 -5.52 21.83 -4.50
C GLU A 161 -6.58 20.77 -4.78
N PHE A 162 -6.43 19.56 -4.20
CA PHE A 162 -7.45 18.52 -4.33
C PHE A 162 -8.77 18.93 -3.67
N HIS A 163 -8.71 19.50 -2.46
CA HIS A 163 -9.88 20.00 -1.74
C HIS A 163 -10.62 21.06 -2.55
N ARG A 164 -9.87 21.99 -3.17
CA ARG A 164 -10.42 23.00 -4.06
C ARG A 164 -11.10 22.40 -5.29
N LEU A 165 -10.49 21.36 -5.89
CA LEU A 165 -11.04 20.68 -7.06
C LEU A 165 -12.38 20.00 -6.75
N ILE A 166 -12.51 19.37 -5.58
CA ILE A 166 -13.73 18.67 -5.17
C ILE A 166 -14.73 19.57 -4.41
N GLY A 167 -14.34 20.80 -4.09
CA GLY A 167 -15.18 21.79 -3.44
C GLY A 167 -15.42 21.56 -1.95
N VAL A 168 -14.40 21.08 -1.23
CA VAL A 168 -14.40 20.98 0.25
C VAL A 168 -13.45 22.00 0.87
N ASP A 169 -13.57 22.19 2.18
CA ASP A 169 -12.79 23.18 2.92
C ASP A 169 -11.29 22.86 2.93
N GLN A 170 -10.46 23.90 2.96
CA GLN A 170 -9.01 23.78 3.00
C GLN A 170 -8.52 23.53 4.43
N VAL A 171 -7.33 22.95 4.53
CA VAL A 171 -6.64 22.66 5.78
C VAL A 171 -5.70 23.81 6.11
N ASN A 172 -5.81 24.36 7.32
CA ASN A 172 -5.19 25.64 7.70
C ASN A 172 -3.95 25.52 8.61
N GLY A 173 -3.62 24.32 9.12
CA GLY A 173 -2.56 24.12 10.11
C GLY A 173 -1.17 23.75 9.55
N TRP A 174 -0.97 23.80 8.23
CA TRP A 174 0.25 23.31 7.57
C TRP A 174 1.55 24.06 7.95
N ASP A 175 1.45 25.27 8.50
CA ASP A 175 2.59 26.01 9.06
C ASP A 175 3.23 25.29 10.27
N HIS A 176 2.51 24.34 10.89
CA HIS A 176 2.97 23.52 12.01
C HIS A 176 3.45 22.12 11.60
N GLN A 177 3.64 21.85 10.30
CA GLN A 177 4.13 20.55 9.84
C GLN A 177 5.57 20.25 10.28
N ILE A 178 5.93 18.95 10.24
CA ILE A 178 7.32 18.53 10.44
C ILE A 178 8.27 19.20 9.44
N HIS A 179 9.53 19.37 9.80
CA HIS A 179 10.54 19.98 8.94
C HIS A 179 11.04 19.05 7.84
N ASP A 180 11.69 19.64 6.83
CA ASP A 180 12.38 18.88 5.79
C ASP A 180 13.41 17.91 6.35
N GLU A 181 13.24 16.63 6.01
CA GLU A 181 14.10 15.52 6.38
C GLU A 181 14.18 14.45 5.29
N ILE A 182 15.39 14.00 4.99
CA ILE A 182 15.61 12.89 4.05
C ILE A 182 15.15 11.58 4.66
N LEU A 183 14.34 10.85 3.92
CA LEU A 183 13.84 9.53 4.28
C LEU A 183 14.73 8.44 3.69
N LEU A 184 15.14 7.49 4.51
CA LEU A 184 15.83 6.26 4.12
C LEU A 184 15.29 5.10 4.93
N ASN A 185 14.85 4.05 4.25
CA ASN A 185 14.27 2.88 4.91
C ASN A 185 14.59 1.61 4.13
N ILE A 186 14.81 0.50 4.83
CA ILE A 186 14.85 -0.83 4.25
C ILE A 186 13.75 -1.67 4.86
N ALA A 187 13.05 -2.44 4.04
CA ALA A 187 12.04 -3.39 4.48
C ALA A 187 12.32 -4.78 3.90
N TYR A 188 11.87 -5.79 4.64
CA TYR A 188 11.82 -7.16 4.19
C TYR A 188 10.42 -7.73 4.46
N GLU A 189 9.92 -8.49 3.49
CA GLU A 189 8.66 -9.20 3.60
C GLU A 189 8.81 -10.65 3.14
N HIS A 190 8.26 -11.55 3.95
CA HIS A 190 8.13 -12.97 3.68
C HIS A 190 6.66 -13.34 3.69
N ARG A 191 6.17 -13.94 2.60
CA ARG A 191 4.85 -14.59 2.56
C ARG A 191 5.00 -16.08 2.31
N ARG A 192 4.20 -16.88 3.00
CA ARG A 192 4.16 -18.34 2.85
C ARG A 192 2.74 -18.81 2.67
N ARG A 193 2.52 -19.63 1.64
CA ARG A 193 1.24 -20.28 1.41
C ARG A 193 1.17 -21.49 2.32
N LEU A 194 0.24 -21.45 3.27
CA LEU A 194 0.04 -22.50 4.27
C LEU A 194 -0.92 -23.57 3.75
N TRP A 195 -1.92 -23.15 2.97
CA TRP A 195 -2.93 -24.02 2.41
C TRP A 195 -3.52 -23.40 1.14
N SER A 196 -3.97 -24.23 0.20
CA SER A 196 -4.69 -23.81 -0.99
C SER A 196 -5.60 -24.92 -1.51
N PHE A 197 -6.64 -24.53 -2.23
CA PHE A 197 -7.59 -25.46 -2.86
C PHE A 197 -8.15 -24.87 -4.15
N GLY A 198 -8.78 -25.74 -4.95
CA GLY A 198 -9.40 -25.34 -6.21
C GLY A 198 -8.40 -25.16 -7.35
N SER A 199 -8.75 -24.32 -8.31
CA SER A 199 -7.96 -24.07 -9.52
C SER A 199 -7.97 -22.60 -9.89
N THR A 200 -6.90 -22.13 -10.55
CA THR A 200 -6.81 -20.78 -11.16
C THR A 200 -7.81 -20.59 -12.30
N GLN A 201 -8.52 -21.65 -12.71
CA GLN A 201 -9.56 -21.62 -13.76
C GLN A 201 -11.00 -21.73 -13.24
N GLY A 202 -11.20 -21.73 -11.92
CA GLY A 202 -12.52 -21.87 -11.32
C GLY A 202 -12.56 -21.31 -9.91
N TRP A 203 -13.43 -21.88 -9.07
CA TRP A 203 -13.42 -21.56 -7.64
C TRP A 203 -12.13 -22.06 -6.99
N GLY A 204 -11.53 -21.20 -6.18
CA GLY A 204 -10.33 -21.52 -5.43
C GLY A 204 -10.07 -20.52 -4.33
N GLY A 205 -9.02 -20.78 -3.58
CA GLY A 205 -8.60 -19.94 -2.48
C GLY A 205 -7.33 -20.45 -1.82
N ASP A 206 -6.77 -19.61 -0.97
CA ASP A 206 -5.59 -19.94 -0.20
C ASP A 206 -5.54 -19.21 1.14
N PHE A 207 -4.67 -19.73 2.01
CA PHE A 207 -4.31 -19.15 3.28
C PHE A 207 -2.81 -18.86 3.28
N ILE A 208 -2.45 -17.62 3.60
CA ILE A 208 -1.10 -17.08 3.49
C ILE A 208 -0.70 -16.50 4.84
N SER A 209 0.45 -16.90 5.37
CA SER A 209 1.08 -16.17 6.47
C SER A 209 2.04 -15.12 5.93
N GLN A 210 2.16 -14.01 6.65
CA GLN A 210 3.08 -12.91 6.37
C GLN A 210 3.95 -12.65 7.60
N LEU A 211 5.24 -12.44 7.37
CA LEU A 211 6.20 -11.92 8.32
C LEU A 211 6.93 -10.78 7.62
N GLY A 212 7.16 -9.67 8.30
CA GLY A 212 7.94 -8.58 7.73
C GLY A 212 8.49 -7.66 8.80
N GLY A 213 9.31 -6.74 8.35
CA GLY A 213 9.82 -5.67 9.18
C GLY A 213 10.55 -4.63 8.36
N SER A 214 10.78 -3.48 8.96
CA SER A 214 11.51 -2.38 8.35
C SER A 214 12.38 -1.67 9.37
N LEU A 215 13.42 -1.02 8.87
CA LEU A 215 14.37 -0.24 9.65
C LEU A 215 14.75 1.02 8.88
N GLY A 216 14.75 2.14 9.59
CA GLY A 216 15.10 3.45 9.05
C GLY A 216 14.38 4.58 9.80
N ASN A 217 14.35 5.76 9.17
CA ASN A 217 13.69 6.93 9.76
C ASN A 217 12.30 7.20 9.15
N LEU A 218 11.86 6.45 8.14
CA LEU A 218 10.45 6.49 7.71
C LEU A 218 9.58 5.71 8.70
N ILE A 219 9.92 4.43 8.91
CA ILE A 219 9.25 3.55 9.86
C ILE A 219 10.14 2.36 10.19
N SER A 220 10.35 2.13 11.48
CA SER A 220 11.00 0.95 12.04
C SER A 220 9.96 0.10 12.74
N MET A 221 9.67 -1.08 12.19
CA MET A 221 8.62 -1.95 12.72
C MET A 221 8.90 -3.43 12.48
N ALA A 222 8.23 -4.27 13.25
CA ALA A 222 8.08 -5.70 12.99
C ALA A 222 6.60 -6.05 12.83
N THR A 223 6.27 -6.94 11.91
CA THR A 223 4.88 -7.26 11.57
C THR A 223 4.67 -8.74 11.28
N VAL A 224 3.55 -9.28 11.74
CA VAL A 224 3.11 -10.66 11.47
C VAL A 224 1.64 -10.67 11.08
N GLY A 225 1.27 -11.49 10.10
CA GLY A 225 -0.09 -11.53 9.61
C GLY A 225 -0.51 -12.87 9.05
N ILE A 226 -1.82 -13.02 8.94
CA ILE A 226 -2.48 -14.15 8.27
C ILE A 226 -3.55 -13.61 7.34
N GLY A 227 -3.51 -14.04 6.10
CA GLY A 227 -4.45 -13.65 5.07
C GLY A 227 -5.12 -14.86 4.44
N ALA A 228 -6.32 -14.63 3.93
CA ALA A 228 -7.08 -15.62 3.19
C ALA A 228 -7.66 -14.99 1.92
N ARG A 229 -7.76 -15.79 0.86
CA ARG A 229 -8.39 -15.38 -0.39
C ARG A 229 -9.36 -16.45 -0.86
N PHE A 230 -10.45 -16.02 -1.46
CA PHE A 230 -11.46 -16.92 -2.00
C PHE A 230 -12.22 -16.27 -3.15
N GLY A 231 -12.38 -17.00 -4.25
CA GLY A 231 -13.17 -16.53 -5.38
C GLY A 231 -12.99 -17.36 -6.63
N TRP A 232 -13.40 -16.78 -7.75
CA TRP A 232 -13.25 -17.36 -9.07
C TRP A 232 -11.97 -16.85 -9.72
N GLY A 233 -11.14 -17.75 -10.27
CA GLY A 233 -9.92 -17.37 -10.97
C GLY A 233 -8.89 -16.70 -10.07
N VAL A 234 -8.80 -17.12 -8.80
CA VAL A 234 -7.77 -16.66 -7.87
C VAL A 234 -6.41 -17.01 -8.47
N PRO A 235 -5.53 -16.03 -8.71
CA PRO A 235 -4.22 -16.31 -9.27
C PRO A 235 -3.34 -17.03 -8.26
N ASP A 236 -2.42 -17.84 -8.77
CA ASP A 236 -1.34 -18.43 -8.00
C ASP A 236 -0.26 -17.36 -7.72
N ASP A 237 -0.64 -16.25 -7.15
CA ASP A 237 0.25 -15.20 -6.67
C ASP A 237 0.09 -15.05 -5.15
N TYR A 238 0.72 -14.05 -4.55
CA TYR A 238 0.54 -13.71 -3.13
C TYR A 238 -0.24 -12.41 -2.94
N GLY A 239 -0.97 -11.97 -3.97
CA GLY A 239 -1.53 -10.63 -4.09
C GLY A 239 -2.63 -10.38 -3.07
N ILE A 240 -2.22 -9.79 -1.95
CA ILE A 240 -3.06 -9.07 -1.00
C ILE A 240 -2.50 -7.65 -0.98
N PRO A 241 -3.34 -6.61 -1.16
CA PRO A 241 -2.88 -5.23 -1.08
C PRO A 241 -2.04 -4.99 0.18
N PRO A 242 -0.91 -4.29 0.04
CA PRO A 242 0.10 -4.18 1.06
C PRO A 242 -0.35 -3.27 2.20
N GLN A 243 0.32 -3.41 3.33
CA GLN A 243 0.07 -2.63 4.54
C GLN A 243 0.61 -1.21 4.36
N PHE A 244 -0.16 -0.17 4.68
CA PHE A 244 0.34 1.21 4.83
C PHE A 244 1.21 1.68 3.64
N PHE A 245 2.54 1.85 3.83
CA PHE A 245 3.55 2.21 2.81
C PHE A 245 4.09 1.04 1.96
N GLY A 246 3.59 -0.16 2.15
CA GLY A 246 4.03 -1.31 1.36
C GLY A 246 3.66 -1.15 -0.12
N GLU A 247 4.36 -1.91 -0.96
CA GLU A 247 4.27 -1.80 -2.41
C GLU A 247 3.14 -2.65 -2.99
N GLU A 248 2.25 -2.05 -3.79
CA GLU A 248 1.06 -2.72 -4.35
C GLU A 248 1.38 -4.00 -5.14
N THR A 249 2.60 -4.06 -5.67
CA THR A 249 3.08 -5.14 -6.53
C THR A 249 3.70 -6.30 -5.76
N ILE A 250 3.97 -6.17 -4.45
CA ILE A 250 4.54 -7.26 -3.68
C ILE A 250 3.56 -8.42 -3.63
N GLY A 251 3.95 -9.50 -4.29
CA GLY A 251 3.15 -10.71 -4.43
C GLY A 251 2.05 -10.62 -5.48
N SER A 252 1.93 -9.56 -6.29
CA SER A 252 0.87 -9.44 -7.31
C SER A 252 1.20 -10.19 -8.62
N ARG A 253 2.29 -10.96 -8.64
CA ARG A 253 2.76 -11.70 -9.83
C ARG A 253 2.43 -13.18 -9.68
N PRO A 254 1.69 -13.78 -10.63
CA PRO A 254 1.39 -15.22 -10.56
C PRO A 254 2.66 -16.06 -10.74
N TYR A 255 2.62 -17.35 -10.39
CA TYR A 255 3.72 -18.28 -10.71
C TYR A 255 3.60 -18.85 -12.10
N THR A 256 2.37 -19.05 -12.54
CA THR A 256 2.04 -19.56 -13.85
C THR A 256 1.31 -18.50 -14.65
N ALA A 257 1.29 -18.65 -15.98
CA ALA A 257 0.42 -17.83 -16.81
C ALA A 257 -1.02 -17.97 -16.29
N TYR A 258 -1.77 -16.87 -16.30
CA TYR A 258 -3.13 -16.87 -15.77
C TYR A 258 -3.97 -17.97 -16.45
N GLY A 259 -4.56 -18.85 -15.64
CA GLY A 259 -5.38 -19.95 -16.15
C GLY A 259 -6.64 -19.49 -16.88
N THR A 260 -7.19 -18.33 -16.52
CA THR A 260 -8.32 -17.65 -17.17
C THR A 260 -7.97 -16.22 -17.54
N GLN A 261 -8.71 -15.60 -18.45
CA GLN A 261 -8.57 -14.15 -18.70
C GLN A 261 -9.31 -13.29 -17.66
N SER A 262 -10.26 -13.87 -16.90
CA SER A 262 -11.05 -13.14 -15.91
C SER A 262 -11.06 -13.83 -14.55
N GLY A 263 -11.10 -13.04 -13.48
CA GLY A 263 -11.18 -13.53 -12.10
C GLY A 263 -11.76 -12.48 -11.17
N VAL A 264 -12.47 -12.92 -10.13
CA VAL A 264 -13.00 -12.07 -9.07
C VAL A 264 -12.85 -12.81 -7.75
N TRP A 265 -12.19 -12.20 -6.78
CA TRP A 265 -11.96 -12.83 -5.48
C TRP A 265 -11.97 -11.82 -4.34
N LEU A 266 -12.42 -12.31 -3.20
CA LEU A 266 -12.33 -11.61 -1.93
C LEU A 266 -11.00 -11.94 -1.27
N PHE A 267 -10.51 -11.00 -0.48
CA PHE A 267 -9.35 -11.21 0.38
C PHE A 267 -9.59 -10.61 1.76
N THR A 268 -8.90 -11.18 2.74
CA THR A 268 -8.76 -10.60 4.07
C THR A 268 -7.33 -10.80 4.57
N LEU A 269 -6.83 -9.89 5.39
CA LEU A 269 -5.54 -9.99 6.07
C LEU A 269 -5.67 -9.39 7.46
N LEU A 270 -5.44 -10.21 8.48
CA LEU A 270 -5.29 -9.78 9.85
C LEU A 270 -3.80 -9.65 10.16
N ASN A 271 -3.41 -8.53 10.76
CA ASN A 271 -2.02 -8.20 11.01
C ASN A 271 -1.84 -7.61 12.40
N GLY A 272 -0.74 -7.97 13.07
CA GLY A 272 -0.23 -7.31 14.27
C GLY A 272 1.15 -6.72 13.99
N SER A 273 1.40 -5.51 14.47
CA SER A 273 2.69 -4.85 14.32
C SER A 273 3.17 -4.21 15.61
N TYR A 274 4.48 -4.20 15.79
CA TYR A 274 5.17 -3.42 16.81
C TYR A 274 5.99 -2.34 16.11
N ILE A 275 5.73 -1.07 16.43
CA ILE A 275 6.33 0.09 15.80
C ILE A 275 7.29 0.75 16.78
N ALA A 276 8.58 0.70 16.46
CA ALA A 276 9.64 1.31 17.26
C ALA A 276 9.80 2.79 16.94
N ASN A 277 9.60 3.18 15.67
CA ASN A 277 9.49 4.57 15.25
C ASN A 277 8.64 4.69 13.99
N ALA A 278 8.05 5.86 13.79
CA ALA A 278 7.37 6.28 12.58
C ALA A 278 7.36 7.82 12.50
N ILE A 279 7.97 8.40 11.47
CA ILE A 279 8.17 9.87 11.37
C ILE A 279 6.86 10.68 11.42
N PHE A 280 5.75 10.10 10.99
CA PHE A 280 4.43 10.72 11.00
C PHE A 280 3.74 10.66 12.39
N TRP A 281 4.37 10.02 13.38
CA TRP A 281 3.98 10.05 14.79
C TRP A 281 5.05 10.71 15.65
N ASP A 282 6.32 10.30 15.47
CA ASP A 282 7.46 10.78 16.24
C ASP A 282 7.94 12.18 15.83
N GLY A 283 7.53 12.67 14.66
CA GLY A 283 8.15 13.85 14.07
C GLY A 283 9.54 13.57 13.49
N ASN A 284 10.31 14.62 13.26
CA ASN A 284 11.65 14.57 12.69
C ASN A 284 12.62 13.73 13.56
N THR A 285 13.47 12.93 12.91
CA THR A 285 14.50 12.13 13.61
C THR A 285 15.74 12.96 13.94
N PHE A 286 16.08 13.95 13.10
CA PHE A 286 17.33 14.72 13.20
C PHE A 286 17.14 16.16 13.70
N LYS A 287 15.90 16.59 13.92
CA LYS A 287 15.51 17.92 14.40
C LYS A 287 14.34 17.76 15.35
N ASP A 288 14.14 18.72 16.23
CA ASP A 288 12.94 18.75 17.06
C ASP A 288 11.74 19.20 16.21
N SER A 289 10.60 18.53 16.40
CA SER A 289 9.30 18.90 15.83
C SER A 289 8.18 18.39 16.73
N MET A 290 6.93 18.66 16.37
CA MET A 290 5.78 18.05 17.04
C MET A 290 5.80 16.53 16.88
N SER A 291 5.28 15.85 17.89
CA SER A 291 5.13 14.39 17.97
C SER A 291 3.90 14.06 18.81
N VAL A 292 3.46 12.80 18.76
CA VAL A 292 2.40 12.27 19.61
C VAL A 292 2.90 11.04 20.36
N ASP A 293 2.51 10.90 21.63
CA ASP A 293 2.77 9.68 22.39
C ASP A 293 1.82 8.56 21.94
N TYR A 294 2.33 7.34 21.73
CA TYR A 294 1.55 6.23 21.21
C TYR A 294 1.95 4.87 21.82
N ASP A 295 1.01 3.93 21.85
CA ASP A 295 1.27 2.51 22.12
C ASP A 295 1.91 1.86 20.88
N PRO A 296 3.12 1.28 20.99
CA PRO A 296 3.82 0.72 19.84
C PRO A 296 3.10 -0.48 19.21
N GLY A 297 2.14 -1.10 19.90
CA GLY A 297 1.37 -2.23 19.40
C GLY A 297 0.13 -1.81 18.60
N ILE A 298 0.05 -2.22 17.34
CA ILE A 298 -1.15 -2.02 16.51
C ILE A 298 -1.68 -3.32 15.91
N ALA A 299 -3.01 -3.41 15.78
CA ALA A 299 -3.69 -4.48 15.07
C ALA A 299 -4.48 -3.92 13.88
N ARG A 300 -4.42 -4.63 12.75
CA ARG A 300 -5.02 -4.20 11.48
C ARG A 300 -5.78 -5.32 10.79
N LEU A 301 -6.95 -4.99 10.28
CA LEU A 301 -7.77 -5.85 9.43
C LEU A 301 -7.94 -5.18 8.07
N TYR A 302 -7.41 -5.83 7.03
CA TYR A 302 -7.63 -5.47 5.63
C TYR A 302 -8.66 -6.43 5.06
N THR A 303 -9.68 -5.93 4.37
CA THR A 303 -10.65 -6.77 3.67
C THR A 303 -11.04 -6.10 2.36
N GLY A 304 -11.28 -6.90 1.32
CA GLY A 304 -11.59 -6.31 0.02
C GLY A 304 -11.88 -7.30 -1.08
N ILE A 305 -11.94 -6.76 -2.29
CA ILE A 305 -12.21 -7.47 -3.53
C ILE A 305 -11.17 -7.11 -4.58
N ASN A 306 -10.75 -8.09 -5.35
CA ASN A 306 -10.01 -7.91 -6.59
C ASN A 306 -10.86 -8.42 -7.75
N ALA A 307 -10.74 -7.75 -8.89
CA ALA A 307 -11.29 -8.18 -10.16
C ALA A 307 -10.20 -8.05 -11.23
N ARG A 308 -10.17 -8.99 -12.17
CA ARG A 308 -9.27 -8.99 -13.32
C ARG A 308 -10.06 -9.35 -14.57
N SER A 309 -9.73 -8.70 -15.68
CA SER A 309 -10.19 -9.05 -17.02
C SER A 309 -9.11 -8.67 -18.04
N GLY A 310 -8.64 -9.68 -18.78
CA GLY A 310 -7.51 -9.56 -19.70
C GLY A 310 -6.28 -8.97 -18.98
N ASN A 311 -5.80 -7.87 -19.51
CA ASN A 311 -4.62 -7.15 -19.04
C ASN A 311 -4.89 -6.21 -17.85
N TRP A 312 -6.16 -5.98 -17.52
CA TRP A 312 -6.55 -5.04 -16.46
C TRP A 312 -6.92 -5.77 -15.19
N SER A 313 -6.51 -5.21 -14.06
CA SER A 313 -7.01 -5.61 -12.74
C SER A 313 -7.33 -4.40 -11.88
N GLY A 314 -8.37 -4.50 -11.07
CA GLY A 314 -8.76 -3.49 -10.09
C GLY A 314 -8.97 -4.10 -8.71
N SER A 315 -8.71 -3.31 -7.68
CA SER A 315 -8.90 -3.71 -6.29
C SER A 315 -9.61 -2.62 -5.50
N PHE A 316 -10.45 -3.04 -4.56
CA PHE A 316 -10.97 -2.17 -3.51
C PHE A 316 -10.74 -2.83 -2.16
N ALA A 317 -10.18 -2.09 -1.21
CA ALA A 317 -9.91 -2.54 0.14
C ALA A 317 -10.48 -1.56 1.17
N VAL A 318 -10.94 -2.09 2.28
CA VAL A 318 -11.23 -1.36 3.51
C VAL A 318 -10.25 -1.85 4.57
N THR A 319 -9.59 -0.90 5.23
CA THR A 319 -8.69 -1.19 6.34
C THR A 319 -9.28 -0.66 7.63
N LYS A 320 -9.23 -1.47 8.68
CA LYS A 320 -9.47 -1.06 10.06
C LYS A 320 -8.19 -1.22 10.86
N THR A 321 -7.79 -0.18 11.58
CA THR A 321 -6.59 -0.19 12.43
C THR A 321 -6.94 0.28 13.83
N THR A 322 -6.31 -0.30 14.85
CA THR A 322 -6.33 0.29 16.20
C THR A 322 -5.66 1.66 16.16
N VAL A 323 -6.16 2.59 16.98
CA VAL A 323 -5.50 3.88 17.20
C VAL A 323 -4.55 3.76 18.38
N PRO A 324 -3.23 3.95 18.20
CA PRO A 324 -2.28 3.73 19.27
C PRO A 324 -2.15 4.90 20.26
N TRP A 325 -2.67 6.09 19.97
CA TRP A 325 -2.61 7.23 20.91
C TRP A 325 -3.97 7.54 21.54
N GLU A 326 -3.94 8.29 22.65
CA GLU A 326 -5.13 8.93 23.22
C GLU A 326 -5.56 10.07 22.30
N ASN A 327 -6.34 9.75 21.26
CA ASN A 327 -6.80 10.78 20.33
C ASN A 327 -7.92 11.64 20.95
N PRO A 328 -8.07 12.90 20.51
CA PRO A 328 -9.09 13.82 21.02
C PRO A 328 -10.55 13.39 20.80
N THR A 329 -10.81 12.30 20.08
CA THR A 329 -12.16 11.84 19.70
C THR A 329 -12.58 10.55 20.43
N ASP A 330 -11.78 10.05 21.37
CA ASP A 330 -11.95 8.77 22.08
C ASP A 330 -12.09 7.55 21.14
N ARG A 331 -11.69 7.67 19.87
CA ARG A 331 -11.82 6.58 18.89
C ARG A 331 -10.74 5.53 19.13
N THR A 332 -11.13 4.26 19.18
CA THR A 332 -10.16 3.16 19.33
C THR A 332 -9.81 2.48 18.00
N ILE A 333 -10.55 2.81 16.92
CA ILE A 333 -10.38 2.23 15.59
C ILE A 333 -10.50 3.34 14.53
N GLN A 334 -9.52 3.42 13.63
CA GLN A 334 -9.57 4.20 12.40
C GLN A 334 -9.93 3.31 11.21
N THR A 335 -10.63 3.87 10.22
CA THR A 335 -10.97 3.16 8.98
C THR A 335 -10.54 3.99 7.77
N TYR A 336 -9.98 3.35 6.75
CA TYR A 336 -9.71 4.00 5.47
C TYR A 336 -9.92 3.03 4.31
N GLY A 337 -10.22 3.58 3.12
CA GLY A 337 -10.36 2.80 1.90
C GLY A 337 -9.14 2.93 0.99
N ARG A 338 -8.94 1.92 0.16
CA ARG A 338 -7.93 1.91 -0.91
C ARG A 338 -8.54 1.43 -2.21
N ILE A 339 -8.24 2.13 -3.30
CA ILE A 339 -8.54 1.70 -4.67
C ILE A 339 -7.23 1.48 -5.39
N GLY A 340 -7.12 0.37 -6.13
CA GLY A 340 -5.97 0.06 -6.97
C GLY A 340 -6.40 -0.29 -8.37
N ILE A 341 -5.61 0.10 -9.37
CA ILE A 341 -5.73 -0.33 -10.76
C ILE A 341 -4.36 -0.77 -11.27
N ARG A 342 -4.33 -1.82 -12.08
CA ARG A 342 -3.11 -2.33 -12.70
C ARG A 342 -3.36 -2.69 -14.16
N TYR A 343 -2.33 -2.51 -14.96
CA TYR A 343 -2.30 -2.87 -16.38
C TYR A 343 -1.04 -3.69 -16.67
N SER A 344 -1.23 -4.91 -17.16
CA SER A 344 -0.14 -5.83 -17.54
C SER A 344 0.00 -5.90 -19.06
N TYR A 345 1.23 -6.06 -19.56
CA TYR A 345 1.53 -6.14 -21.00
C TYR A 345 2.68 -7.11 -21.28
#